data_AF-A0A3A8NY15-F1
#
_entry.id   AF-A0A3A8NY15-F1
#
_cell.length_a   1.000
_cell.length_b   1.000
_cell.length_c   1.000
_cell.angle_alpha   90.00
_cell.angle_beta   90.00
_cell.angle_gamma   90.00
#
_symmetry.space_group_name_H-M   'P 1'
#
loop_
_entity.id
_entity.type
_entity.pdbx_description
1 polymer ?
#
loop_
_entity_poly.entity_id
_entity_poly.type
_entity_poly.pdbx_seq_one_letter_code
_entity_poly.pdbx_strand_id
1 'polypeptide(L)'
;MLSVTALLTALALAAAPAAPDEAALWKAAFALEGAPAPAPRAAAEAVLLQGGATAFGVLTKLARVGGRGQVMAAAGPVPVCSEMMHLRSMAMMNSNGPRLPGVAAELAGRLLMKDDALRRRAQASADPFDRALALAAATQAPEIQAQALSAMRKEPELWLRLWASSFANCFTRVAEKRGDGSVEALRSEAKYLAERAEEVGPPLRCEEPAELEPALVDELARDQASAGGWSSSNDTLEVKVRRANEDNVELSPACALAAYDALVARGKYVNALVMPVATQLHSHWKLRQAAGQRAARDLEHVPELRRNRVAAELVNAGHSVPLKVTWEADRIHWSREELEAAMRQGNPDAKAALEQLVFCRSTTGQNDLSLVGYLGTKKAAETAHVIAERCPDVQAAATAALVRLKDPRAARFLPQALEQWGHDQEALKRAMLEAYTPKLGQQLRALEAKGLDKAGDMVKLLKTAGVMKD
;
A
#
# COMPACT_ATOMS: atom_id res chain seq x y z
N MET A 1 67.65 31.89 -5.37
CA MET A 1 66.43 31.98 -4.53
C MET A 1 65.33 31.21 -5.25
N LEU A 2 65.22 29.91 -4.95
CA LEU A 2 64.16 29.05 -5.48
C LEU A 2 62.88 29.33 -4.68
N SER A 3 61.82 29.68 -5.41
CA SER A 3 60.59 30.24 -4.85
C SER A 3 59.87 29.22 -3.97
N VAL A 4 59.72 29.56 -2.69
CA VAL A 4 58.99 28.80 -1.64
C VAL A 4 57.56 28.45 -2.08
N THR A 5 56.99 29.21 -3.03
CA THR A 5 55.66 29.01 -3.60
C THR A 5 55.53 27.72 -4.43
N ALA A 6 56.61 27.22 -5.05
CA ALA A 6 56.58 25.99 -5.84
C ALA A 6 56.67 24.71 -4.97
N LEU A 7 57.25 24.83 -3.77
CA LEU A 7 57.34 23.72 -2.82
C LEU A 7 55.99 23.49 -2.10
N LEU A 8 55.24 24.56 -1.82
CA LEU A 8 53.93 24.50 -1.15
C LEU A 8 52.82 23.92 -2.04
N THR A 9 52.85 24.14 -3.36
CA THR A 9 51.92 23.47 -4.30
C THR A 9 52.26 22.00 -4.49
N ALA A 10 53.54 21.62 -4.48
CA ALA A 10 53.95 20.20 -4.56
C ALA A 10 53.60 19.41 -3.28
N LEU A 11 53.68 20.02 -2.09
CA LEU A 11 53.28 19.38 -0.84
C LEU A 11 51.75 19.30 -0.64
N ALA A 12 50.97 20.19 -1.26
CA ALA A 12 49.50 20.11 -1.23
C ALA A 12 48.92 19.01 -2.13
N LEU A 13 49.66 18.57 -3.16
CA LEU A 13 49.27 17.47 -4.07
C LEU A 13 49.69 16.07 -3.57
N ALA A 14 50.59 15.98 -2.59
CA ALA A 14 51.08 14.71 -2.05
C ALA A 14 50.28 14.18 -0.83
N ALA A 15 49.28 14.94 -0.36
CA ALA A 15 48.47 14.58 0.82
C ALA A 15 46.99 14.35 0.48
N ALA A 16 46.65 14.00 -0.77
CA ALA A 16 45.35 13.42 -1.05
C ALA A 16 45.36 11.98 -0.48
N PRO A 17 44.48 11.64 0.48
CA PRO A 17 44.41 10.28 0.99
C PRO A 17 44.22 9.31 -0.18
N ALA A 18 45.03 8.26 -0.22
CA ALA A 18 44.90 7.22 -1.23
C ALA A 18 43.46 6.71 -1.25
N ALA A 19 42.87 6.57 -2.45
CA ALA A 19 41.52 6.04 -2.58
C ALA A 19 41.46 4.67 -1.88
N PRO A 20 40.39 4.39 -1.10
CA PRO A 20 40.23 3.10 -0.44
C PRO A 20 40.28 1.96 -1.47
N ASP A 21 40.98 0.87 -1.15
CA ASP A 21 40.97 -0.32 -1.99
C ASP A 21 39.58 -1.00 -1.96
N GLU A 22 39.29 -1.87 -2.93
CA GLU A 22 37.97 -2.51 -3.06
C GLU A 22 37.62 -3.34 -1.81
N ALA A 23 38.61 -3.96 -1.16
CA ALA A 23 38.42 -4.74 0.06
C ALA A 23 37.95 -3.86 1.24
N ALA A 24 38.55 -2.69 1.43
CA ALA A 24 38.13 -1.72 2.44
C ALA A 24 36.71 -1.19 2.15
N LEU A 25 36.35 -1.01 0.87
CA LEU A 25 35.01 -0.58 0.47
C LEU A 25 33.94 -1.65 0.76
N TRP A 26 34.20 -2.92 0.47
CA TRP A 26 33.29 -4.02 0.86
C TRP A 26 33.12 -4.10 2.37
N LYS A 27 34.21 -3.98 3.13
CA LYS A 27 34.17 -3.97 4.59
C LYS A 27 33.33 -2.80 5.13
N ALA A 28 33.51 -1.61 4.57
CA ALA A 28 32.72 -0.43 4.92
C ALA A 28 31.23 -0.64 4.57
N ALA A 29 30.92 -1.22 3.41
CA ALA A 29 29.54 -1.49 3.02
C ALA A 29 28.82 -2.45 3.96
N PHE A 30 29.45 -3.57 4.36
CA PHE A 30 28.85 -4.50 5.33
C PHE A 30 28.74 -3.90 6.74
N ALA A 31 29.63 -2.97 7.11
CA ALA A 31 29.55 -2.28 8.40
C ALA A 31 28.32 -1.36 8.53
N LEU A 32 27.63 -1.02 7.43
CA LEU A 32 26.41 -0.20 7.46
C LEU A 32 25.24 -0.88 8.19
N GLU A 33 25.18 -2.22 8.17
CA GLU A 33 24.13 -3.01 8.81
C GLU A 33 24.55 -3.54 10.19
N GLY A 34 25.84 -3.83 10.38
CA GLY A 34 26.38 -4.43 11.61
C GLY A 34 26.82 -3.46 12.71
N ALA A 35 26.75 -2.13 12.49
CA ALA A 35 27.20 -1.14 13.48
C ALA A 35 26.12 -0.83 14.53
N PRO A 36 26.29 -1.21 15.82
CA PRO A 36 25.29 -0.96 16.87
C PRO A 36 25.23 0.51 17.33
N ALA A 37 26.20 1.34 16.90
CA ALA A 37 26.32 2.75 17.29
C ALA A 37 26.36 3.69 16.06
N PRO A 38 25.93 4.96 16.18
CA PRO A 38 25.90 5.91 15.08
C PRO A 38 27.28 6.26 14.49
N ALA A 39 28.33 6.32 15.33
CA ALA A 39 29.65 6.77 14.91
C ALA A 39 30.38 5.78 13.97
N PRO A 40 30.42 4.45 14.23
CA PRO A 40 30.97 3.49 13.28
C PRO A 40 30.24 3.47 11.92
N ARG A 41 28.92 3.67 11.92
CA ARG A 41 28.14 3.78 10.69
C ARG A 41 28.52 5.02 9.89
N ALA A 42 28.62 6.18 10.54
CA ALA A 42 29.02 7.42 9.87
C ALA A 42 30.44 7.33 9.28
N ALA A 43 31.36 6.64 9.95
CA ALA A 43 32.70 6.38 9.43
C ALA A 43 32.68 5.50 8.17
N ALA A 44 31.87 4.43 8.17
CA ALA A 44 31.69 3.57 7.01
C ALA A 44 31.08 4.33 5.81
N GLU A 45 30.06 5.16 6.04
CA GLU A 45 29.47 6.02 5.01
C GLU A 45 30.49 7.00 4.44
N ALA A 46 31.33 7.60 5.28
CA ALA A 46 32.39 8.52 4.83
C ALA A 46 33.41 7.83 3.92
N VAL A 47 33.86 6.62 4.27
CA VAL A 47 34.79 5.82 3.45
C VAL A 47 34.18 5.51 2.08
N LEU A 48 32.91 5.10 2.05
CA LEU A 48 32.21 4.79 0.80
C LEU A 48 32.02 6.04 -0.08
N LEU A 49 31.71 7.19 0.52
CA LEU A 49 31.53 8.45 -0.22
C LEU A 49 32.85 9.04 -0.76
N GLN A 50 34.00 8.61 -0.25
CA GLN A 50 35.33 9.01 -0.74
C GLN A 50 35.88 8.06 -1.82
N GLY A 51 35.34 6.85 -1.96
CA GLY A 51 35.86 5.83 -2.88
C GLY A 51 35.45 5.95 -4.35
N GLY A 52 34.73 7.02 -4.73
CA GLY A 52 34.42 7.36 -6.12
C GLY A 52 33.79 6.23 -6.94
N ALA A 53 34.30 6.00 -8.16
CA ALA A 53 33.77 5.00 -9.08
C ALA A 53 33.86 3.56 -8.54
N THR A 54 34.91 3.23 -7.78
CA THR A 54 35.07 1.88 -7.18
C THR A 54 34.01 1.65 -6.11
N ALA A 55 33.76 2.64 -5.25
CA ALA A 55 32.70 2.57 -4.25
C ALA A 55 31.32 2.45 -4.90
N PHE A 56 31.08 3.20 -5.98
CA PHE A 56 29.85 3.07 -6.76
C PHE A 56 29.66 1.65 -7.29
N GLY A 57 30.72 1.00 -7.80
CA GLY A 57 30.67 -0.41 -8.21
C GLY A 57 30.27 -1.37 -7.09
N VAL A 58 30.81 -1.19 -5.88
CA VAL A 58 30.46 -2.00 -4.70
C VAL A 58 29.01 -1.76 -4.27
N LEU A 59 28.61 -0.50 -4.14
CA LEU A 59 27.28 -0.10 -3.69
C LEU A 59 26.18 -0.54 -4.67
N THR A 60 26.40 -0.43 -5.98
CA THR A 60 25.41 -0.88 -6.97
C THR A 60 25.27 -2.40 -7.00
N LYS A 61 26.34 -3.17 -6.77
CA LYS A 61 26.25 -4.64 -6.59
C LYS A 61 25.36 -5.00 -5.39
N LEU A 62 25.53 -4.32 -4.25
CA LEU A 62 24.70 -4.54 -3.06
C LEU A 62 23.24 -4.09 -3.27
N ALA A 63 23.03 -2.94 -3.91
CA ALA A 63 21.70 -2.45 -4.22
C ALA A 63 20.90 -3.43 -5.10
N ARG A 64 21.56 -4.03 -6.10
CA ARG A 64 20.95 -5.00 -7.03
C ARG A 64 20.41 -6.26 -6.31
N VAL A 65 20.98 -6.65 -5.17
CA VAL A 65 20.49 -7.79 -4.38
C VAL A 65 19.03 -7.59 -3.94
N GLY A 66 18.60 -6.34 -3.73
CA GLY A 66 17.21 -6.04 -3.36
C GLY A 66 16.26 -5.78 -4.54
N GLY A 67 16.70 -6.00 -5.79
CA GLY A 67 15.91 -5.74 -7.01
C GLY A 67 15.85 -4.28 -7.44
N ARG A 68 15.18 -3.98 -8.57
CA ARG A 68 15.05 -2.61 -9.10
C ARG A 68 14.25 -1.71 -8.17
N GLY A 69 13.37 -2.28 -7.35
CA GLY A 69 12.70 -1.55 -6.27
C GLY A 69 13.64 -0.74 -5.34
N GLN A 70 14.89 -1.16 -5.18
CA GLN A 70 15.88 -0.41 -4.37
C GLN A 70 16.39 0.85 -5.04
N VAL A 71 16.29 0.97 -6.37
CA VAL A 71 16.71 2.16 -7.11
C VAL A 71 16.04 3.42 -6.56
N MET A 72 14.77 3.30 -6.13
CA MET A 72 14.04 4.42 -5.52
C MET A 72 14.68 4.96 -4.24
N ALA A 73 15.46 4.15 -3.51
CA ALA A 73 16.18 4.65 -2.35
C ALA A 73 17.30 5.64 -2.73
N ALA A 74 17.81 5.62 -3.98
CA ALA A 74 18.74 6.63 -4.49
C ALA A 74 18.17 8.05 -4.55
N ALA A 75 16.83 8.19 -4.58
CA ALA A 75 16.18 9.50 -4.51
C ALA A 75 16.30 10.15 -3.12
N GLY A 76 16.75 9.42 -2.08
CA GLY A 76 16.98 9.95 -0.73
C GLY A 76 15.69 10.34 0.01
N PRO A 77 15.77 10.82 1.27
CA PRO A 77 14.62 11.09 2.16
C PRO A 77 13.84 12.38 1.85
N VAL A 78 13.63 12.72 0.57
CA VAL A 78 13.09 14.04 0.19
C VAL A 78 11.58 13.98 -0.13
N PRO A 79 10.74 14.84 0.47
CA PRO A 79 9.27 14.80 0.37
C PRO A 79 8.68 15.36 -0.94
N VAL A 80 9.52 15.68 -1.92
CA VAL A 80 9.18 16.63 -2.98
C VAL A 80 8.51 15.95 -4.19
N CYS A 81 8.65 14.62 -4.30
CA CYS A 81 7.90 13.74 -5.22
C CYS A 81 6.98 12.78 -4.44
N SER A 82 5.91 13.28 -3.84
CA SER A 82 4.99 12.47 -3.02
C SER A 82 4.29 11.34 -3.78
N GLU A 83 4.07 11.45 -5.10
CA GLU A 83 3.56 10.34 -5.92
C GLU A 83 4.54 9.14 -5.93
N MET A 84 5.85 9.40 -5.83
CA MET A 84 6.85 8.35 -5.69
C MET A 84 6.98 7.81 -4.27
N MET A 85 6.43 8.50 -3.26
CA MET A 85 6.32 7.94 -1.92
C MET A 85 5.43 6.70 -1.91
N HIS A 86 4.48 6.51 -2.85
CA HIS A 86 3.71 5.26 -2.92
C HIS A 86 4.58 4.05 -3.31
N LEU A 87 5.58 4.24 -4.18
CA LEU A 87 6.52 3.18 -4.56
C LEU A 87 7.51 2.87 -3.42
N ARG A 88 7.96 3.90 -2.69
CA ARG A 88 8.82 3.74 -1.50
C ARG A 88 8.07 3.21 -0.28
N SER A 89 6.83 3.64 -0.06
CA SER A 89 6.03 3.28 1.12
C SER A 89 5.51 1.86 1.03
N MET A 90 5.22 1.32 -0.17
CA MET A 90 4.93 -0.11 -0.31
C MET A 90 6.16 -0.99 0.00
N ALA A 91 7.38 -0.54 -0.35
CA ALA A 91 8.61 -1.23 0.02
C ALA A 91 8.93 -1.12 1.52
N MET A 92 8.58 0.01 2.16
CA MET A 92 8.81 0.22 3.61
C MET A 92 7.71 -0.35 4.52
N MET A 93 6.46 -0.44 4.07
CA MET A 93 5.38 -1.03 4.89
C MET A 93 5.38 -2.57 4.86
N ASN A 94 6.11 -3.18 3.93
CA ASN A 94 6.30 -4.64 3.84
C ASN A 94 7.72 -5.11 4.24
N SER A 95 8.60 -4.25 4.78
CA SER A 95 10.01 -4.62 5.00
C SER A 95 10.28 -5.35 6.31
N ASN A 96 10.00 -6.65 6.30
CA ASN A 96 10.86 -7.63 7.00
C ASN A 96 12.13 -7.95 6.19
N GLY A 97 12.40 -7.22 5.09
CA GLY A 97 13.56 -7.41 4.23
C GLY A 97 14.84 -6.71 4.74
N PRO A 98 16.03 -7.14 4.25
CA PRO A 98 17.31 -6.57 4.66
C PRO A 98 17.40 -5.08 4.33
N ARG A 99 17.95 -4.27 5.25
CA ARG A 99 18.01 -2.80 5.11
C ARG A 99 19.16 -2.36 4.20
N LEU A 100 20.20 -3.19 4.09
CA LEU A 100 21.44 -2.85 3.40
C LEU A 100 21.29 -2.48 1.92
N PRO A 101 20.49 -3.19 1.08
CA PRO A 101 20.34 -2.85 -0.34
C PRO A 101 19.81 -1.43 -0.57
N GLY A 102 18.83 -0.99 0.23
CA GLY A 102 18.27 0.36 0.14
C GLY A 102 19.28 1.44 0.55
N VAL A 103 20.02 1.20 1.64
CA VAL A 103 21.10 2.13 2.09
C VAL A 103 22.21 2.22 1.04
N ALA A 104 22.57 1.09 0.42
CA ALA A 104 23.58 1.08 -0.63
C ALA A 104 23.15 1.88 -1.87
N ALA A 105 21.89 1.76 -2.30
CA ALA A 105 21.33 2.56 -3.39
C ALA A 105 21.32 4.06 -3.07
N GLU A 106 20.97 4.44 -1.83
CA GLU A 106 21.02 5.83 -1.37
C GLU A 106 22.44 6.42 -1.47
N LEU A 107 23.44 5.71 -0.96
CA LEU A 107 24.85 6.13 -1.01
C LEU A 107 25.36 6.19 -2.46
N ALA A 108 24.97 5.24 -3.31
CA ALA A 108 25.29 5.26 -4.74
C ALA A 108 24.71 6.50 -5.43
N GLY A 109 23.45 6.86 -5.11
CA GLY A 109 22.84 8.11 -5.58
C GLY A 109 23.62 9.34 -5.16
N ARG A 110 24.06 9.41 -3.89
CA ARG A 110 24.90 10.52 -3.39
C ARG A 110 26.24 10.63 -4.10
N LEU A 111 26.87 9.51 -4.49
CA LEU A 111 28.08 9.53 -5.31
C LEU A 111 27.82 10.11 -6.71
N LEU A 112 26.71 9.72 -7.35
CA LEU A 112 26.32 10.26 -8.66
C LEU A 112 26.01 11.77 -8.63
N MET A 113 25.56 12.30 -7.49
CA MET A 113 25.35 13.74 -7.32
C MET A 113 26.65 14.52 -7.12
N LYS A 114 27.69 13.87 -6.58
CA LYS A 114 28.99 14.51 -6.33
C LYS A 114 29.94 14.47 -7.53
N ASP A 115 29.81 13.46 -8.39
CA ASP A 115 30.72 13.22 -9.51
C ASP A 115 29.97 13.21 -10.85
N ASP A 116 30.16 14.29 -11.62
CA ASP A 116 29.56 14.48 -12.94
C ASP A 116 30.00 13.43 -13.97
N ALA A 117 31.25 12.99 -13.92
CA ALA A 117 31.77 12.00 -14.86
C ALA A 117 31.17 10.63 -14.56
N LEU A 118 31.09 10.28 -13.27
CA LEU A 118 30.43 9.05 -12.81
C LEU A 118 28.94 9.05 -13.16
N ARG A 119 28.25 10.19 -12.99
CA ARG A 119 26.84 10.34 -13.38
C ARG A 119 26.61 10.09 -14.86
N ARG A 120 27.38 10.76 -15.73
CA ARG A 120 27.26 10.58 -17.20
C ARG A 120 27.56 9.14 -17.60
N ARG A 121 28.54 8.50 -16.94
CA ARG A 121 28.83 7.07 -17.15
C ARG A 121 27.65 6.18 -16.76
N ALA A 122 26.99 6.43 -15.64
CA ALA A 122 25.82 5.67 -15.22
C ALA A 122 24.62 5.89 -16.16
N GLN A 123 24.38 7.12 -16.61
CA GLN A 123 23.32 7.46 -17.58
C GLN A 123 23.51 6.77 -18.94
N ALA A 124 24.76 6.55 -19.35
CA ALA A 124 25.11 5.86 -20.59
C ALA A 124 25.42 4.36 -20.39
N SER A 125 25.22 3.82 -19.19
CA SER A 125 25.51 2.42 -18.88
C SER A 125 24.64 1.50 -19.74
N ALA A 126 25.17 0.35 -20.16
CA ALA A 126 24.37 -0.69 -20.80
C ALA A 126 23.38 -1.32 -19.81
N ASP A 127 23.68 -1.29 -18.52
CA ASP A 127 22.80 -1.81 -17.47
C ASP A 127 21.70 -0.79 -17.14
N PRO A 128 20.41 -1.15 -17.30
CA PRO A 128 19.31 -0.25 -16.98
C PRO A 128 19.19 0.08 -15.48
N PHE A 129 19.74 -0.75 -14.59
CA PHE A 129 19.77 -0.45 -13.17
C PHE A 129 20.62 0.79 -12.87
N ASP A 130 21.78 0.93 -13.51
CA ASP A 130 22.65 2.10 -13.35
C ASP A 130 22.00 3.36 -13.93
N ARG A 131 21.33 3.24 -15.09
CA ARG A 131 20.58 4.35 -15.70
C ARG A 131 19.43 4.81 -14.80
N ALA A 132 18.69 3.87 -14.23
CA ALA A 132 17.62 4.15 -13.30
C ALA A 132 18.13 4.78 -11.99
N LEU A 133 19.27 4.33 -11.45
CA LEU A 133 19.93 4.98 -10.32
C LEU A 133 20.31 6.43 -10.62
N ALA A 134 20.86 6.70 -11.81
CA ALA A 134 21.21 8.05 -12.21
C ALA A 134 19.99 8.96 -12.36
N LEU A 135 18.88 8.45 -12.92
CA LEU A 135 17.61 9.17 -12.98
C LEU A 135 17.05 9.45 -11.58
N ALA A 136 17.01 8.43 -10.70
CA ALA A 136 16.48 8.57 -9.35
C ALA A 136 17.29 9.54 -8.49
N ALA A 137 18.63 9.50 -8.59
CA ALA A 137 19.51 10.40 -7.85
C ALA A 137 19.26 11.89 -8.18
N ALA A 138 18.91 12.20 -9.44
CA ALA A 138 18.61 13.56 -9.89
C ALA A 138 17.44 14.24 -9.16
N THR A 139 16.63 13.48 -8.42
CA THR A 139 15.60 14.04 -7.52
C THR A 139 16.15 15.04 -6.51
N GLN A 140 17.41 14.85 -6.09
CA GLN A 140 18.06 15.70 -5.07
C GLN A 140 18.81 16.90 -5.64
N ALA A 141 18.97 16.98 -6.96
CA ALA A 141 19.82 17.97 -7.63
C ALA A 141 19.03 18.64 -8.78
N PRO A 142 18.27 19.71 -8.47
CA PRO A 142 17.41 20.43 -9.40
C PRO A 142 18.07 20.77 -10.75
N GLU A 143 19.31 21.21 -10.69
CA GLU A 143 20.11 21.71 -11.81
C GLU A 143 20.45 20.63 -12.85
N ILE A 144 20.35 19.34 -12.49
CA ILE A 144 20.61 18.22 -13.41
C ILE A 144 19.36 17.47 -13.84
N GLN A 145 18.16 17.85 -13.36
CA GLN A 145 16.90 17.14 -13.62
C GLN A 145 16.59 17.07 -15.12
N ALA A 146 16.67 18.21 -15.82
CA ALA A 146 16.42 18.25 -17.26
C ALA A 146 17.42 17.38 -18.05
N GLN A 147 18.69 17.38 -17.66
CA GLN A 147 19.72 16.54 -18.28
C GLN A 147 19.43 15.05 -18.05
N ALA A 148 19.05 14.66 -16.84
CA ALA A 148 18.73 13.27 -16.50
C ALA A 148 17.52 12.75 -17.29
N LEU A 149 16.47 13.56 -17.46
CA LEU A 149 15.31 13.21 -18.29
C LEU A 149 15.68 13.10 -19.77
N SER A 150 16.49 14.03 -20.29
CA SER A 150 16.91 14.02 -21.69
C SER A 150 17.69 12.75 -22.05
N ALA A 151 18.48 12.22 -21.12
CA ALA A 151 19.18 10.94 -21.28
C ALA A 151 18.22 9.74 -21.47
N MET A 152 16.97 9.83 -20.98
CA MET A 152 15.97 8.76 -21.08
C MET A 152 15.20 8.76 -22.41
N ARG A 153 15.40 9.74 -23.29
CA ARG A 153 14.66 9.83 -24.57
C ARG A 153 14.78 8.61 -25.47
N LYS A 154 15.92 7.91 -25.41
CA LYS A 154 16.21 6.71 -26.20
C LYS A 154 16.25 5.43 -25.36
N GLU A 155 15.68 5.46 -24.16
CA GLU A 155 15.69 4.34 -23.25
C GLU A 155 15.06 3.10 -23.90
N PRO A 156 15.74 1.96 -24.04
CA PRO A 156 15.14 0.74 -24.58
C PRO A 156 14.18 0.05 -23.60
N GLU A 157 14.40 0.18 -22.29
CA GLU A 157 13.61 -0.53 -21.28
C GLU A 157 12.26 0.12 -21.02
N LEU A 158 11.17 -0.62 -21.26
CA LEU A 158 9.80 -0.16 -21.10
C LEU A 158 9.51 0.37 -19.68
N TRP A 159 9.92 -0.37 -18.65
CA TRP A 159 9.70 0.02 -17.25
C TRP A 159 10.42 1.33 -16.90
N LEU A 160 11.62 1.56 -17.45
CA LEU A 160 12.39 2.77 -17.16
C LEU A 160 11.84 3.98 -17.93
N ARG A 161 11.20 3.78 -19.09
CA ARG A 161 10.41 4.84 -19.76
C ARG A 161 9.24 5.30 -18.90
N LEU A 162 8.47 4.35 -18.34
CA LEU A 162 7.35 4.66 -17.44
C LEU A 162 7.82 5.43 -16.21
N TRP A 163 8.95 5.03 -15.64
CA TRP A 163 9.58 5.76 -14.54
C TRP A 163 9.99 7.16 -14.98
N ALA A 164 10.72 7.30 -16.09
CA ALA A 164 11.16 8.60 -16.61
C ALA A 164 9.99 9.58 -16.82
N SER A 165 8.86 9.11 -17.35
CA SER A 165 7.63 9.91 -17.46
C SER A 165 7.11 10.38 -16.08
N SER A 166 7.09 9.46 -15.10
CA SER A 166 6.68 9.79 -13.72
C SER A 166 7.63 10.81 -13.05
N PHE A 167 8.95 10.63 -13.23
CA PHE A 167 9.96 11.59 -12.77
C PHE A 167 9.81 12.94 -13.44
N ALA A 168 9.55 12.99 -14.75
CA ALA A 168 9.38 14.22 -15.49
C ALA A 168 8.19 15.05 -15.00
N ASN A 169 7.06 14.38 -14.74
CA ASN A 169 5.89 15.00 -14.14
C ASN A 169 6.19 15.54 -12.74
N CYS A 170 6.90 14.76 -11.91
CA CYS A 170 7.30 15.26 -10.61
C CYS A 170 8.20 16.49 -10.72
N PHE A 171 9.32 16.40 -11.45
CA PHE A 171 10.31 17.46 -11.56
C PHE A 171 9.67 18.76 -12.08
N THR A 172 8.75 18.66 -13.04
CA THR A 172 7.97 19.80 -13.54
C THR A 172 7.17 20.48 -12.43
N ARG A 173 6.34 19.73 -11.68
CA ARG A 173 5.54 20.29 -10.57
C ARG A 173 6.41 20.92 -9.49
N VAL A 174 7.59 20.35 -9.25
CA VAL A 174 8.53 20.86 -8.26
C VAL A 174 9.18 22.15 -8.74
N ALA A 175 9.63 22.20 -9.99
CA ALA A 175 10.16 23.40 -10.61
C ALA A 175 9.12 24.53 -10.65
N GLU A 176 7.85 24.22 -10.93
CA GLU A 176 6.74 25.20 -10.89
C GLU A 176 6.60 25.84 -9.50
N LYS A 177 6.72 25.04 -8.44
CA LYS A 177 6.70 25.56 -7.06
C LYS A 177 7.92 26.40 -6.71
N ARG A 178 9.09 26.05 -7.26
CA ARG A 178 10.35 26.79 -7.01
C ARG A 178 10.46 28.07 -7.83
N GLY A 179 9.85 28.12 -9.01
CA GLY A 179 9.96 29.27 -9.93
C GLY A 179 11.35 29.46 -10.52
N ASP A 180 12.15 28.39 -10.64
CA ASP A 180 13.59 28.47 -10.96
C ASP A 180 13.94 28.51 -12.47
N GLY A 181 12.94 28.77 -13.33
CA GLY A 181 13.12 28.90 -14.79
C GLY A 181 13.42 27.58 -15.52
N SER A 182 13.51 26.44 -14.82
CA SER A 182 13.71 25.12 -15.43
C SER A 182 12.41 24.48 -15.94
N VAL A 183 11.26 25.11 -15.65
CA VAL A 183 9.91 24.58 -15.91
C VAL A 183 9.70 24.25 -17.39
N GLU A 184 10.06 25.15 -18.31
CA GLU A 184 9.86 24.96 -19.74
C GLU A 184 10.66 23.77 -20.28
N ALA A 185 11.92 23.62 -19.86
CA ALA A 185 12.76 22.49 -20.23
C ALA A 185 12.17 21.17 -19.71
N LEU A 186 11.73 21.15 -18.45
CA LEU A 186 11.13 19.98 -17.82
C LEU A 186 9.77 19.62 -18.44
N ARG A 187 8.92 20.60 -18.77
CA ARG A 187 7.65 20.38 -19.49
C ARG A 187 7.88 19.79 -20.87
N SER A 188 8.90 20.26 -21.58
CA SER A 188 9.26 19.70 -22.90
C SER A 188 9.68 18.23 -22.79
N GLU A 189 10.51 17.88 -21.80
CA GLU A 189 10.91 16.48 -21.56
C GLU A 189 9.72 15.63 -21.07
N ALA A 190 8.88 16.16 -20.20
CA ALA A 190 7.68 15.48 -19.69
C ALA A 190 6.71 15.13 -20.81
N LYS A 191 6.44 16.08 -21.72
CA LYS A 191 5.57 15.83 -22.89
C LYS A 191 6.14 14.72 -23.76
N TYR A 192 7.43 14.78 -24.10
CA TYR A 192 8.07 13.76 -24.93
C TYR A 192 8.03 12.37 -24.28
N LEU A 193 8.36 12.28 -22.99
CA LEU A 193 8.38 11.02 -22.26
C LEU A 193 6.97 10.47 -22.01
N ALA A 194 5.95 11.32 -21.90
CA ALA A 194 4.55 10.91 -21.81
C ALA A 194 4.07 10.26 -23.12
N GLU A 195 4.32 10.90 -24.27
CA GLU A 195 4.00 10.32 -25.59
C GLU A 195 4.68 8.96 -25.79
N ARG A 196 5.93 8.81 -25.34
CA ARG A 196 6.65 7.53 -25.37
C ARG A 196 6.17 6.50 -24.35
N ALA A 197 5.64 6.94 -23.21
CA ALA A 197 5.07 6.07 -22.20
C ALA A 197 3.72 5.48 -22.68
N GLU A 198 2.94 6.23 -23.46
CA GLU A 198 1.71 5.73 -24.08
C GLU A 198 2.00 4.56 -25.06
N GLU A 199 3.16 4.57 -25.72
CA GLU A 199 3.61 3.45 -26.59
C GLU A 199 3.93 2.15 -25.82
N VAL A 200 4.12 2.21 -24.49
CA VAL A 200 4.43 1.03 -23.65
C VAL A 200 3.19 0.15 -23.43
N GLY A 201 1.98 0.68 -23.64
CA GLY A 201 0.72 -0.02 -23.39
C GLY A 201 0.35 -0.10 -21.90
N PRO A 202 -0.91 -0.42 -21.57
CA PRO A 202 -1.35 -0.61 -20.19
C PRO A 202 -0.68 -1.84 -19.54
N PRO A 203 -0.73 -1.99 -18.20
CA PRO A 203 -0.29 -3.21 -17.52
C PRO A 203 -0.90 -4.45 -18.17
N LEU A 204 -0.21 -5.59 -18.10
CA LEU A 204 -0.80 -6.86 -18.53
C LEU A 204 -2.03 -7.13 -17.66
N ARG A 205 -3.17 -7.38 -18.30
CA ARG A 205 -4.46 -7.61 -17.64
C ARG A 205 -4.94 -9.02 -17.89
N CYS A 206 -5.50 -9.62 -16.86
CA CYS A 206 -6.35 -10.81 -16.98
C CYS A 206 -7.76 -10.37 -16.59
N GLU A 207 -8.66 -10.29 -17.56
CA GLU A 207 -10.06 -9.97 -17.34
C GLU A 207 -10.86 -11.25 -17.09
N GLU A 208 -10.63 -12.28 -17.89
CA GLU A 208 -11.32 -13.57 -17.83
C GLU A 208 -10.38 -14.72 -17.41
N PRO A 209 -10.85 -15.71 -16.62
CA PRO A 209 -10.02 -16.84 -16.18
C PRO A 209 -9.31 -17.61 -17.31
N ALA A 210 -9.87 -17.62 -18.52
CA ALA A 210 -9.26 -18.26 -19.69
C ALA A 210 -8.03 -17.53 -20.23
N GLU A 211 -7.87 -16.25 -19.90
CA GLU A 211 -6.73 -15.40 -20.28
C GLU A 211 -5.57 -15.55 -19.29
N LEU A 212 -5.77 -16.26 -18.18
CA LEU A 212 -4.76 -16.43 -17.15
C LEU A 212 -3.56 -17.21 -17.71
N GLU A 213 -2.43 -16.51 -17.88
CA GLU A 213 -1.19 -17.10 -18.37
C GLU A 213 -0.71 -18.23 -17.43
N PRO A 214 -0.49 -19.46 -17.94
CA PRO A 214 0.08 -20.54 -17.14
C PRO A 214 1.45 -20.19 -16.53
N ALA A 215 2.25 -19.39 -17.25
CA ALA A 215 3.55 -18.91 -16.78
C ALA A 215 3.44 -18.06 -15.50
N LEU A 216 2.40 -17.23 -15.37
CA LEU A 216 2.18 -16.43 -14.16
C LEU A 216 1.89 -17.32 -12.94
N VAL A 217 1.11 -18.39 -13.13
CA VAL A 217 0.83 -19.37 -12.07
C VAL A 217 2.10 -20.12 -11.68
N ASP A 218 2.95 -20.49 -12.65
CA ASP A 218 4.24 -21.12 -12.41
C ASP A 218 5.20 -20.20 -11.62
N GLU A 219 5.27 -18.92 -11.97
CA GLU A 219 6.08 -17.93 -11.27
C GLU A 219 5.59 -17.71 -9.83
N LEU A 220 4.27 -17.57 -9.64
CA LEU A 220 3.66 -17.48 -8.32
C LEU A 220 3.93 -18.75 -7.51
N ALA A 221 3.87 -19.93 -8.11
CA ALA A 221 4.17 -21.20 -7.44
C ALA A 221 5.62 -21.28 -6.94
N ARG A 222 6.57 -20.71 -7.69
CA ARG A 222 8.02 -20.73 -7.40
C ARG A 222 8.53 -19.53 -6.60
N ASP A 223 7.64 -18.67 -6.09
CA ASP A 223 8.00 -17.41 -5.39
C ASP A 223 8.80 -16.44 -6.28
N GLN A 224 8.68 -16.58 -7.60
CA GLN A 224 9.24 -15.65 -8.58
C GLN A 224 8.30 -14.48 -8.86
N ALA A 225 7.00 -14.65 -8.59
CA ALA A 225 6.02 -13.58 -8.57
C ALA A 225 5.36 -13.49 -7.18
N SER A 226 4.86 -12.30 -6.83
CA SER A 226 4.20 -12.03 -5.55
C SER A 226 2.90 -11.27 -5.75
N ALA A 227 1.83 -11.73 -5.09
CA ALA A 227 0.59 -10.98 -4.94
C ALA A 227 0.64 -10.20 -3.61
N GLY A 228 0.38 -8.89 -3.63
CA GLY A 228 0.54 -8.08 -2.43
C GLY A 228 -0.18 -6.73 -2.42
N GLY A 229 -0.93 -6.42 -3.47
CA GLY A 229 -1.69 -5.18 -3.55
C GLY A 229 -3.04 -5.42 -4.22
N TRP A 230 -3.97 -4.51 -3.99
CA TRP A 230 -5.23 -4.44 -4.70
C TRP A 230 -5.62 -2.97 -4.90
N SER A 231 -6.38 -2.71 -5.95
CA SER A 231 -7.04 -1.42 -6.18
C SER A 231 -8.53 -1.64 -6.30
N SER A 232 -9.31 -0.65 -5.83
CA SER A 232 -10.75 -0.61 -6.05
C SER A 232 -11.11 0.79 -6.53
N SER A 233 -11.74 0.89 -7.69
CA SER A 233 -12.28 2.14 -8.22
C SER A 233 -13.62 1.86 -8.89
N ASN A 234 -14.65 2.67 -8.63
CA ASN A 234 -15.94 2.60 -9.34
C ASN A 234 -16.50 1.17 -9.53
N ASP A 235 -16.61 0.40 -8.44
CA ASP A 235 -17.11 -0.99 -8.42
C ASP A 235 -16.21 -2.07 -9.08
N THR A 236 -15.06 -1.70 -9.65
CA THR A 236 -14.03 -2.64 -10.15
C THR A 236 -12.95 -2.85 -9.09
N LEU A 237 -12.75 -4.12 -8.71
CA LEU A 237 -11.66 -4.57 -7.85
C LEU A 237 -10.60 -5.26 -8.72
N GLU A 238 -9.33 -4.89 -8.55
CA GLU A 238 -8.21 -5.52 -9.23
C GLU A 238 -7.18 -5.99 -8.20
N VAL A 239 -6.67 -7.21 -8.37
CA VAL A 239 -5.59 -7.76 -7.56
C VAL A 239 -4.28 -7.63 -8.33
N LYS A 240 -3.26 -7.05 -7.70
CA LYS A 240 -1.97 -6.77 -8.33
C LYS A 240 -0.97 -7.88 -8.02
N VAL A 241 -0.43 -8.46 -9.09
CA VAL A 241 0.66 -9.43 -9.04
C VAL A 241 1.91 -8.79 -9.64
N ARG A 242 3.01 -8.83 -8.90
CA ARG A 242 4.32 -8.38 -9.38
C ARG A 242 5.15 -9.59 -9.77
N ARG A 243 5.59 -9.65 -11.03
CA ARG A 243 6.47 -10.71 -11.56
C ARG A 243 7.93 -10.47 -11.16
N ALA A 244 8.81 -11.46 -11.42
CA ALA A 244 10.24 -11.37 -11.12
C ALA A 244 10.95 -10.23 -11.86
N ASN A 245 10.50 -9.95 -13.08
CA ASN A 245 10.97 -8.84 -13.90
C ASN A 245 10.34 -7.49 -13.47
N GLU A 246 9.59 -7.47 -12.36
CA GLU A 246 8.86 -6.34 -11.80
C GLU A 246 7.68 -5.81 -12.62
N ASP A 247 7.28 -6.51 -13.67
CA ASP A 247 6.04 -6.19 -14.38
C ASP A 247 4.85 -6.41 -13.44
N ASN A 248 3.88 -5.50 -13.52
CA ASN A 248 2.62 -5.63 -12.80
C ASN A 248 1.59 -6.26 -13.72
N VAL A 249 0.98 -7.34 -13.24
CA VAL A 249 -0.21 -7.94 -13.83
C VAL A 249 -1.40 -7.58 -12.95
N GLU A 250 -2.41 -6.97 -13.57
CA GLU A 250 -3.68 -6.66 -12.92
C GLU A 250 -4.65 -7.81 -13.19
N LEU A 251 -5.06 -8.49 -12.12
CA LEU A 251 -6.02 -9.59 -12.19
C LEU A 251 -7.40 -9.09 -11.81
N SER A 252 -8.40 -9.36 -12.65
CA SER A 252 -9.81 -9.27 -12.25
C SER A 252 -10.08 -10.20 -11.06
N PRO A 253 -11.18 -10.01 -10.33
CA PRO A 253 -11.51 -10.88 -9.21
C PRO A 253 -11.69 -12.34 -9.62
N ALA A 254 -12.15 -12.60 -10.86
CA ALA A 254 -12.30 -13.95 -11.40
C ALA A 254 -10.94 -14.58 -11.70
N CYS A 255 -10.03 -13.84 -12.35
CA CYS A 255 -8.66 -14.28 -12.59
C CYS A 255 -7.89 -14.52 -11.28
N ALA A 256 -8.06 -13.67 -10.28
CA ALA A 256 -7.41 -13.83 -8.98
C ALA A 256 -7.84 -15.14 -8.28
N LEU A 257 -9.13 -15.50 -8.35
CA LEU A 257 -9.61 -16.78 -7.81
C LEU A 257 -9.15 -17.98 -8.65
N ALA A 258 -9.09 -17.86 -9.98
CA ALA A 258 -8.57 -18.92 -10.83
C ALA A 258 -7.09 -19.19 -10.56
N ALA A 259 -6.28 -18.13 -10.41
CA ALA A 259 -4.88 -18.23 -10.01
C ALA A 259 -4.72 -18.85 -8.62
N TYR A 260 -5.57 -18.46 -7.66
CA TYR A 260 -5.59 -19.06 -6.33
C TYR A 260 -5.89 -20.56 -6.38
N ASP A 261 -6.95 -20.97 -7.09
CA ASP A 261 -7.34 -22.38 -7.21
C ASP A 261 -6.23 -23.23 -7.88
N ALA A 262 -5.56 -22.67 -8.90
CA ALA A 262 -4.43 -23.33 -9.56
C ALA A 262 -3.19 -23.48 -8.65
N LEU A 263 -2.95 -22.54 -7.74
CA LEU A 263 -1.89 -22.61 -6.74
C LEU A 263 -2.22 -23.61 -5.63
N VAL A 264 -3.47 -23.63 -5.16
CA VAL A 264 -3.94 -24.58 -4.15
C VAL A 264 -3.82 -26.02 -4.66
N ALA A 265 -4.14 -26.27 -5.94
CA ALA A 265 -3.92 -27.58 -6.57
C ALA A 265 -2.44 -28.03 -6.55
N ARG A 266 -1.49 -27.11 -6.34
CA ARG A 266 -0.06 -27.36 -6.21
C ARG A 266 0.43 -27.27 -4.76
N GLY A 267 -0.48 -27.21 -3.78
CA GLY A 267 -0.17 -27.12 -2.35
C GLY A 267 0.29 -25.74 -1.89
N LYS A 268 0.07 -24.68 -2.67
CA LYS A 268 0.48 -23.31 -2.33
C LYS A 268 -0.71 -22.41 -2.07
N TYR A 269 -0.70 -21.73 -0.92
CA TYR A 269 -1.82 -20.89 -0.46
C TYR A 269 -1.40 -19.43 -0.40
N VAL A 270 -1.90 -18.63 -1.35
CA VAL A 270 -1.56 -17.20 -1.47
C VAL A 270 -2.77 -16.36 -1.10
N ASN A 271 -2.92 -16.05 0.19
CA ASN A 271 -4.06 -15.29 0.72
C ASN A 271 -4.29 -13.94 0.02
N ALA A 272 -3.22 -13.30 -0.45
CA ALA A 272 -3.30 -12.01 -1.13
C ALA A 272 -4.13 -12.04 -2.44
N LEU A 273 -4.35 -13.23 -3.03
CA LEU A 273 -5.20 -13.39 -4.21
C LEU A 273 -6.69 -13.51 -3.86
N VAL A 274 -7.03 -14.05 -2.69
CA VAL A 274 -8.42 -14.38 -2.30
C VAL A 274 -9.03 -13.39 -1.30
N MET A 275 -8.24 -12.89 -0.35
CA MET A 275 -8.73 -12.03 0.73
C MET A 275 -9.30 -10.69 0.25
N PRO A 276 -8.67 -9.96 -0.69
CA PRO A 276 -9.27 -8.74 -1.23
C PRO A 276 -10.63 -9.01 -1.89
N VAL A 277 -10.73 -10.11 -2.64
CA VAL A 277 -11.99 -10.53 -3.28
C VAL A 277 -13.06 -10.86 -2.25
N ALA A 278 -12.70 -11.56 -1.16
CA ALA A 278 -13.63 -11.92 -0.10
C ALA A 278 -14.14 -10.71 0.71
N THR A 279 -13.28 -9.72 0.94
CA THR A 279 -13.54 -8.64 1.91
C THR A 279 -13.90 -7.29 1.27
N GLN A 280 -13.42 -7.00 0.06
CA GLN A 280 -13.53 -5.67 -0.58
C GLN A 280 -14.44 -5.64 -1.81
N LEU A 281 -14.82 -6.80 -2.38
CA LEU A 281 -15.67 -6.85 -3.57
C LEU A 281 -17.14 -6.61 -3.22
N HIS A 282 -17.74 -5.56 -3.78
CA HIS A 282 -19.13 -5.19 -3.51
C HIS A 282 -20.09 -5.52 -4.67
N SER A 283 -19.62 -5.40 -5.91
CA SER A 283 -20.43 -5.51 -7.14
C SER A 283 -20.84 -6.94 -7.51
N HIS A 284 -19.99 -7.94 -7.20
CA HIS A 284 -20.24 -9.34 -7.56
C HIS A 284 -20.34 -10.24 -6.33
N TRP A 285 -21.53 -10.24 -5.71
CA TRP A 285 -21.78 -10.97 -4.46
C TRP A 285 -21.46 -12.47 -4.52
N LYS A 286 -21.83 -13.16 -5.61
CA LYS A 286 -21.54 -14.59 -5.76
C LYS A 286 -20.04 -14.88 -5.73
N LEU A 287 -19.25 -14.04 -6.40
CA LEU A 287 -17.80 -14.19 -6.48
C LEU A 287 -17.15 -13.90 -5.12
N ARG A 288 -17.63 -12.87 -4.41
CA ARG A 288 -17.23 -12.56 -3.03
C ARG A 288 -17.51 -13.74 -2.09
N GLN A 289 -18.69 -14.34 -2.16
CA GLN A 289 -19.04 -15.51 -1.35
C GLN A 289 -18.15 -16.71 -1.66
N ALA A 290 -17.89 -16.96 -2.95
CA ALA A 290 -17.01 -18.04 -3.38
C ALA A 290 -15.55 -17.82 -2.92
N ALA A 291 -15.08 -16.57 -2.88
CA ALA A 291 -13.78 -16.20 -2.32
C ALA A 291 -13.73 -16.42 -0.80
N GLY A 292 -14.75 -15.97 -0.07
CA GLY A 292 -14.85 -16.15 1.38
C GLY A 292 -14.88 -17.62 1.79
N GLN A 293 -15.58 -18.47 1.04
CA GLN A 293 -15.60 -19.92 1.28
C GLN A 293 -14.21 -20.56 1.11
N ARG A 294 -13.46 -20.19 0.07
CA ARG A 294 -12.08 -20.65 -0.15
C ARG A 294 -11.16 -20.21 0.99
N ALA A 295 -11.17 -18.92 1.31
CA ALA A 295 -10.34 -18.36 2.37
C ALA A 295 -10.65 -18.95 3.75
N ALA A 296 -11.93 -19.23 4.05
CA ALA A 296 -12.34 -19.85 5.30
C ALA A 296 -11.94 -21.34 5.39
N ARG A 297 -12.06 -22.08 4.28
CA ARG A 297 -11.63 -23.49 4.18
C ARG A 297 -10.12 -23.62 4.39
N ASP A 298 -9.35 -22.77 3.73
CA ASP A 298 -7.89 -22.88 3.67
C ASP A 298 -7.19 -22.11 4.81
N LEU A 299 -7.95 -21.66 5.81
CA LEU A 299 -7.48 -20.85 6.92
C LEU A 299 -6.37 -21.54 7.75
N GLU A 300 -6.34 -22.87 7.77
CA GLU A 300 -5.31 -23.64 8.49
C GLU A 300 -3.89 -23.43 7.92
N HIS A 301 -3.79 -23.14 6.61
CA HIS A 301 -2.52 -22.87 5.93
C HIS A 301 -1.99 -21.45 6.16
N VAL A 302 -2.75 -20.60 6.83
CA VAL A 302 -2.31 -19.26 7.23
C VAL A 302 -1.38 -19.39 8.45
N PRO A 303 -0.25 -18.65 8.49
CA PRO A 303 0.63 -18.64 9.66
C PRO A 303 -0.16 -18.33 10.93
N GLU A 304 0.11 -19.08 12.00
CA GLU A 304 -0.65 -19.05 13.26
C GLU A 304 -0.85 -17.62 13.79
N LEU A 305 0.22 -16.82 13.79
CA LEU A 305 0.22 -15.41 14.23
C LEU A 305 -0.78 -14.52 13.48
N ARG A 306 -1.17 -14.89 12.26
CA ARG A 306 -2.13 -14.13 11.42
C ARG A 306 -3.49 -14.81 11.30
N ARG A 307 -3.62 -16.05 11.76
CA ARG A 307 -4.81 -16.88 11.53
C ARG A 307 -6.06 -16.29 12.20
N ASN A 308 -5.94 -15.85 13.46
CA ASN A 308 -7.06 -15.21 14.19
C ASN A 308 -7.52 -13.93 13.50
N ARG A 309 -6.57 -13.10 13.04
CA ARG A 309 -6.85 -11.88 12.29
C ARG A 309 -7.57 -12.15 10.97
N VAL A 310 -7.07 -13.08 10.16
CA VAL A 310 -7.70 -13.42 8.87
C VAL A 310 -9.11 -13.98 9.10
N ALA A 311 -9.31 -14.78 10.15
CA ALA A 311 -10.64 -15.23 10.55
C ALA A 311 -11.56 -14.05 10.93
N ALA A 312 -11.05 -13.09 11.71
CA ALA A 312 -11.79 -11.90 12.09
C ALA A 312 -12.20 -11.07 10.86
N GLU A 313 -11.29 -10.84 9.92
CA GLU A 313 -11.56 -10.14 8.66
C GLU A 313 -12.67 -10.83 7.84
N LEU A 314 -12.63 -12.17 7.75
CA LEU A 314 -13.64 -12.96 7.04
C LEU A 314 -15.01 -12.92 7.74
N VAL A 315 -15.06 -13.09 9.07
CA VAL A 315 -16.30 -13.01 9.86
C VAL A 315 -16.92 -11.62 9.77
N ASN A 316 -16.11 -10.56 9.86
CA ASN A 316 -16.57 -9.18 9.73
C ASN A 316 -17.03 -8.85 8.31
N ALA A 317 -16.46 -9.51 7.31
CA ALA A 317 -16.95 -9.49 5.94
C ALA A 317 -18.22 -10.34 5.72
N GLY A 318 -18.81 -10.93 6.76
CA GLY A 318 -20.07 -11.67 6.70
C GLY A 318 -19.93 -13.12 6.24
N HIS A 319 -18.71 -13.68 6.21
CA HIS A 319 -18.48 -15.07 5.85
C HIS A 319 -18.59 -15.98 7.07
N SER A 320 -19.03 -17.22 6.85
CA SER A 320 -19.01 -18.26 7.89
C SER A 320 -17.60 -18.82 8.01
N VAL A 321 -17.00 -18.69 9.19
CA VAL A 321 -15.63 -19.16 9.47
C VAL A 321 -15.68 -20.19 10.60
N PRO A 322 -15.13 -21.42 10.41
CA PRO A 322 -15.12 -22.45 11.45
C PRO A 322 -14.26 -22.11 12.67
N LEU A 323 -13.18 -21.35 12.46
CA LEU A 323 -12.32 -20.89 13.55
C LEU A 323 -13.07 -19.88 14.41
N LYS A 324 -13.15 -20.15 15.71
CA LYS A 324 -13.65 -19.19 16.69
C LYS A 324 -12.62 -18.09 16.90
N VAL A 325 -13.02 -16.85 16.62
CA VAL A 325 -12.18 -15.67 16.82
C VAL A 325 -12.07 -15.40 18.31
N THR A 326 -10.82 -15.30 18.75
CA THR A 326 -10.46 -14.95 20.12
C THR A 326 -10.10 -13.47 20.19
N TRP A 327 -10.31 -12.87 21.35
CA TRP A 327 -10.03 -11.46 21.61
C TRP A 327 -9.33 -11.33 22.96
N GLU A 328 -8.30 -10.49 23.01
CA GLU A 328 -7.56 -10.16 24.23
C GLU A 328 -7.44 -8.63 24.34
N ALA A 329 -7.75 -8.08 25.51
CA ALA A 329 -7.84 -6.63 25.73
C ALA A 329 -6.49 -5.90 25.61
N ASP A 330 -5.38 -6.61 25.84
CA ASP A 330 -4.01 -6.12 25.79
C ASP A 330 -3.40 -6.08 24.38
N ARG A 331 -4.10 -6.62 23.36
CA ARG A 331 -3.68 -6.54 21.94
C ARG A 331 -4.08 -5.19 21.32
N ILE A 332 -3.28 -4.17 21.62
CA ILE A 332 -3.53 -2.73 21.34
C ILE A 332 -3.92 -2.40 19.87
N HIS A 333 -3.47 -3.17 18.87
CA HIS A 333 -3.63 -2.79 17.45
C HIS A 333 -4.76 -3.48 16.68
N TRP A 334 -5.25 -4.64 17.13
CA TRP A 334 -6.22 -5.47 16.38
C TRP A 334 -7.49 -5.81 17.19
N SER A 335 -7.58 -5.26 18.41
CA SER A 335 -8.62 -5.59 19.39
C SER A 335 -10.04 -5.34 18.86
N ARG A 336 -10.28 -4.31 18.05
CA ARG A 336 -11.65 -4.00 17.60
C ARG A 336 -12.18 -4.99 16.56
N GLU A 337 -11.36 -5.35 15.57
CA GLU A 337 -11.75 -6.26 14.49
C GLU A 337 -12.00 -7.66 15.04
N GLU A 338 -11.12 -8.12 15.93
CA GLU A 338 -11.26 -9.39 16.64
C GLU A 338 -12.47 -9.37 17.58
N LEU A 339 -12.73 -8.26 18.29
CA LEU A 339 -13.91 -8.11 19.14
C LEU A 339 -15.21 -8.16 18.35
N GLU A 340 -15.30 -7.43 17.23
CA GLU A 340 -16.48 -7.46 16.35
C GLU A 340 -16.75 -8.89 15.84
N ALA A 341 -15.71 -9.57 15.38
CA ALA A 341 -15.84 -10.92 14.85
C ALA A 341 -16.23 -11.93 15.94
N ALA A 342 -15.62 -11.84 17.12
CA ALA A 342 -15.97 -12.66 18.27
C ALA A 342 -17.43 -12.41 18.71
N MET A 343 -17.89 -11.16 18.70
CA MET A 343 -19.30 -10.81 18.95
C MET A 343 -20.24 -11.43 17.92
N ARG A 344 -19.90 -11.36 16.63
CA ARG A 344 -20.69 -11.97 15.54
C ARG A 344 -20.81 -13.49 15.68
N GLN A 345 -19.78 -14.15 16.20
CA GLN A 345 -19.79 -15.58 16.48
C GLN A 345 -20.44 -15.95 17.84
N GLY A 346 -20.91 -14.95 18.60
CA GLY A 346 -21.57 -15.16 19.88
C GLY A 346 -20.62 -15.54 21.02
N ASN A 347 -19.37 -15.10 20.97
CA ASN A 347 -18.40 -15.33 22.03
C ASN A 347 -18.83 -14.61 23.34
N PRO A 348 -19.07 -15.33 24.45
CA PRO A 348 -19.53 -14.72 25.70
C PRO A 348 -18.51 -13.76 26.33
N ASP A 349 -17.22 -14.01 26.16
CA ASP A 349 -16.15 -13.17 26.72
C ASP A 349 -16.09 -11.82 26.00
N ALA A 350 -16.28 -11.82 24.68
CA ALA A 350 -16.40 -10.61 23.89
C ALA A 350 -17.61 -9.77 24.32
N LYS A 351 -18.73 -10.43 24.64
CA LYS A 351 -19.93 -9.74 25.12
C LYS A 351 -19.70 -9.09 26.48
N ALA A 352 -19.11 -9.81 27.43
CA ALA A 352 -18.78 -9.28 28.74
C ALA A 352 -17.80 -8.10 28.65
N ALA A 353 -16.80 -8.19 27.77
CA ALA A 353 -15.85 -7.12 27.52
C ALA A 353 -16.51 -5.87 26.93
N LEU A 354 -17.39 -6.03 25.94
CA LEU A 354 -18.12 -4.90 25.35
C LEU A 354 -19.03 -4.22 26.38
N GLU A 355 -19.72 -5.00 27.22
CA GLU A 355 -20.52 -4.44 28.32
C GLU A 355 -19.65 -3.57 29.24
N GLN A 356 -18.45 -4.02 29.63
CA GLN A 356 -17.52 -3.22 30.44
C GLN A 356 -17.02 -1.97 29.71
N LEU A 357 -16.66 -2.07 28.43
CA LEU A 357 -16.16 -0.95 27.62
C LEU A 357 -17.20 0.18 27.48
N VAL A 358 -18.47 -0.17 27.28
CA VAL A 358 -19.59 0.81 27.15
C VAL A 358 -19.81 1.61 28.44
N PHE A 359 -19.47 1.06 29.62
CA PHE A 359 -19.60 1.77 30.89
C PHE A 359 -18.36 2.59 31.28
N CYS A 360 -17.19 2.34 30.69
CA CYS A 360 -15.92 2.86 31.21
C CYS A 360 -15.27 4.04 30.46
N ARG A 361 -15.82 4.60 29.36
CA ARG A 361 -15.16 5.73 28.66
C ARG A 361 -16.11 6.82 28.15
N SER A 362 -15.86 8.05 28.60
CA SER A 362 -16.48 9.31 28.13
C SER A 362 -15.54 10.19 27.30
N THR A 363 -14.31 9.76 27.00
CA THR A 363 -13.36 10.60 26.27
C THR A 363 -12.44 9.77 25.38
N THR A 364 -12.28 10.23 24.14
CA THR A 364 -11.29 9.84 23.11
C THR A 364 -11.48 8.49 22.38
N GLY A 365 -12.13 8.57 21.22
CA GLY A 365 -11.45 8.21 19.95
C GLY A 365 -11.65 6.82 19.35
N GLN A 366 -12.39 5.90 19.96
CA GLN A 366 -12.64 4.58 19.36
C GLN A 366 -14.14 4.26 19.33
N ASN A 367 -14.72 4.29 18.12
CA ASN A 367 -16.15 4.14 17.84
C ASN A 367 -16.63 2.67 17.96
N ASP A 368 -16.51 2.08 19.14
CA ASP A 368 -17.09 0.77 19.47
C ASP A 368 -18.63 0.82 19.60
N LEU A 369 -19.22 2.01 19.48
CA LEU A 369 -20.66 2.23 19.61
C LEU A 369 -21.49 1.39 18.64
N SER A 370 -21.01 1.15 17.43
CA SER A 370 -21.73 0.31 16.46
C SER A 370 -21.82 -1.16 16.90
N LEU A 371 -20.91 -1.61 17.77
CA LEU A 371 -20.88 -2.96 18.33
C LEU A 371 -21.93 -3.19 19.41
N VAL A 372 -22.42 -2.11 20.05
CA VAL A 372 -23.55 -2.18 21.01
C VAL A 372 -24.78 -2.85 20.40
N GLY A 373 -24.91 -2.78 19.08
CA GLY A 373 -25.94 -3.49 18.32
C GLY A 373 -25.96 -5.02 18.52
N TYR A 374 -24.82 -5.63 18.89
CA TYR A 374 -24.71 -7.06 19.12
C TYR A 374 -25.12 -7.50 20.54
N LEU A 375 -25.33 -6.57 21.48
CA LEU A 375 -25.71 -6.92 22.86
C LEU A 375 -27.15 -7.45 22.96
N GLY A 376 -28.04 -7.02 22.06
CA GLY A 376 -29.44 -7.47 22.02
C GLY A 376 -30.30 -7.05 23.22
N THR A 377 -29.85 -6.08 24.04
CA THR A 377 -30.56 -5.66 25.26
C THR A 377 -31.35 -4.36 25.06
N LYS A 378 -32.42 -4.16 25.85
CA LYS A 378 -33.17 -2.89 25.86
C LYS A 378 -32.27 -1.70 26.25
N LYS A 379 -31.38 -1.91 27.24
CA LYS A 379 -30.41 -0.92 27.69
C LYS A 379 -29.44 -0.50 26.56
N ALA A 380 -29.00 -1.44 25.73
CA ALA A 380 -28.20 -1.16 24.55
C ALA A 380 -28.95 -0.29 23.53
N ALA A 381 -30.22 -0.59 23.27
CA ALA A 381 -31.07 0.21 22.38
C ALA A 381 -31.32 1.62 22.91
N GLU A 382 -31.57 1.77 24.21
CA GLU A 382 -31.71 3.08 24.87
C GLU A 382 -30.41 3.89 24.80
N THR A 383 -29.27 3.25 25.07
CA THR A 383 -27.95 3.90 25.00
C THR A 383 -27.65 4.38 23.58
N ALA A 384 -27.84 3.52 22.58
CA ALA A 384 -27.65 3.89 21.18
C ALA A 384 -28.61 5.02 20.75
N HIS A 385 -29.86 5.00 21.21
CA HIS A 385 -30.83 6.05 20.93
C HIS A 385 -30.43 7.40 21.53
N VAL A 386 -30.07 7.44 22.82
CA VAL A 386 -29.64 8.68 23.50
C VAL A 386 -28.41 9.27 22.83
N ILE A 387 -27.47 8.42 22.40
CA ILE A 387 -26.26 8.88 21.70
C ILE A 387 -26.60 9.39 20.30
N ALA A 388 -27.49 8.72 19.55
CA ALA A 388 -27.95 9.18 18.25
C ALA A 388 -28.65 10.55 18.30
N GLU A 389 -29.30 10.89 19.42
CA GLU A 389 -29.93 12.20 19.63
C GLU A 389 -28.95 13.30 20.05
N ARG A 390 -27.96 12.96 20.87
CA ARG A 390 -27.12 13.97 21.55
C ARG A 390 -25.76 14.19 20.90
N CYS A 391 -25.29 13.24 20.09
CA CYS A 391 -23.93 13.25 19.57
C CYS A 391 -23.94 13.12 18.03
N PRO A 392 -23.98 14.25 17.30
CA PRO A 392 -23.98 14.25 15.84
C PRO A 392 -22.79 13.49 15.24
N ASP A 393 -21.61 13.57 15.86
CA ASP A 393 -20.37 13.00 15.31
C ASP A 393 -20.33 11.46 15.29
N VAL A 394 -21.15 10.79 16.10
CA VAL A 394 -21.22 9.31 16.20
C VAL A 394 -22.61 8.78 15.86
N GLN A 395 -23.47 9.62 15.29
CA GLN A 395 -24.87 9.29 15.00
C GLN A 395 -24.98 8.14 13.98
N ALA A 396 -24.08 8.06 12.99
CA ALA A 396 -24.06 6.94 12.04
C ALA A 396 -23.78 5.59 12.73
N ALA A 397 -22.80 5.54 13.64
CA ALA A 397 -22.49 4.33 14.42
C ALA A 397 -23.65 3.95 15.37
N ALA A 398 -24.26 4.94 16.02
CA ALA A 398 -25.43 4.74 16.87
C ALA A 398 -26.63 4.22 16.08
N THR A 399 -26.86 4.77 14.89
CA THR A 399 -27.92 4.33 13.97
C THR A 399 -27.67 2.91 13.49
N ALA A 400 -26.43 2.56 13.16
CA ALA A 400 -26.05 1.18 12.80
C ALA A 400 -26.34 0.19 13.95
N ALA A 401 -26.06 0.56 15.19
CA ALA A 401 -26.42 -0.25 16.36
C ALA A 401 -27.94 -0.41 16.51
N LEU A 402 -28.72 0.66 16.34
CA LEU A 402 -30.19 0.60 16.38
C LEU A 402 -30.77 -0.28 15.26
N VAL A 403 -30.21 -0.20 14.05
CA VAL A 403 -30.58 -1.08 12.92
C VAL A 403 -30.32 -2.54 13.28
N ARG A 404 -29.13 -2.88 13.82
CA ARG A 404 -28.81 -4.26 14.26
C ARG A 404 -29.77 -4.77 15.34
N LEU A 405 -30.14 -3.90 16.28
CA LEU A 405 -31.11 -4.21 17.34
C LEU A 405 -32.56 -4.29 16.83
N LYS A 406 -32.79 -4.01 15.54
CA LYS A 406 -34.11 -3.91 14.92
C LYS A 406 -35.02 -2.90 15.63
N ASP A 407 -34.43 -1.84 16.18
CA ASP A 407 -35.17 -0.80 16.88
C ASP A 407 -35.86 0.12 15.85
N PRO A 408 -37.19 0.30 15.91
CA PRO A 408 -37.91 1.11 14.94
C PRO A 408 -37.53 2.59 14.97
N ARG A 409 -36.85 3.08 16.02
CA ARG A 409 -36.36 4.46 16.13
C ARG A 409 -35.16 4.74 15.23
N ALA A 410 -34.45 3.70 14.74
CA ALA A 410 -33.36 3.85 13.77
C ALA A 410 -33.78 4.68 12.54
N ALA A 411 -35.03 4.48 12.11
CA ALA A 411 -35.71 5.22 11.06
C ALA A 411 -35.51 6.75 11.11
N ARG A 412 -35.57 7.34 12.31
CA ARG A 412 -35.53 8.79 12.51
C ARG A 412 -34.16 9.36 12.18
N PHE A 413 -33.10 8.59 12.42
CA PHE A 413 -31.71 9.02 12.26
C PHE A 413 -31.13 8.65 10.90
N LEU A 414 -31.79 7.74 10.17
CA LEU A 414 -31.32 7.22 8.89
C LEU A 414 -30.98 8.31 7.84
N PRO A 415 -31.75 9.38 7.64
CA PRO A 415 -31.41 10.41 6.64
C PRO A 415 -30.05 11.06 6.94
N GLN A 416 -29.89 11.54 8.17
CA GLN A 416 -28.67 12.24 8.60
C GLN A 416 -27.47 11.28 8.71
N ALA A 417 -27.70 10.03 9.15
CA ALA A 417 -26.67 9.00 9.18
C ALA A 417 -26.16 8.59 7.79
N LEU A 418 -26.99 8.72 6.74
CA LEU A 418 -26.56 8.50 5.36
C LEU A 418 -25.76 9.68 4.80
N GLU A 419 -26.02 10.90 5.24
CA GLU A 419 -25.34 12.13 4.80
C GLU A 419 -23.98 12.36 5.49
N GLN A 420 -23.85 11.93 6.75
CA GLN A 420 -22.60 12.03 7.52
C GLN A 420 -21.58 10.99 7.04
N TRP A 421 -20.92 11.34 5.95
CA TRP A 421 -19.98 10.49 5.25
C TRP A 421 -18.62 10.46 5.96
N GLY A 422 -18.25 9.30 6.50
CA GLY A 422 -16.99 9.08 7.23
C GLY A 422 -16.74 7.60 7.57
N HIS A 423 -15.92 7.34 8.59
CA HIS A 423 -15.47 5.99 8.96
C HIS A 423 -16.60 5.00 9.35
N ASP A 424 -17.76 5.49 9.79
CA ASP A 424 -18.84 4.63 10.30
C ASP A 424 -19.90 4.23 9.26
N GLN A 425 -19.76 4.66 7.99
CA GLN A 425 -20.69 4.28 6.93
C GLN A 425 -20.64 2.77 6.63
N GLU A 426 -19.47 2.16 6.70
CA GLU A 426 -19.33 0.71 6.54
C GLU A 426 -20.08 -0.06 7.64
N ALA A 427 -20.08 0.46 8.87
CA ALA A 427 -20.85 -0.13 9.96
C ALA A 427 -22.36 -0.06 9.68
N LEU A 428 -22.86 1.04 9.12
CA LEU A 428 -24.26 1.19 8.73
C LEU A 428 -24.64 0.31 7.52
N LYS A 429 -23.82 0.28 6.46
CA LYS A 429 -24.02 -0.62 5.30
C LYS A 429 -24.13 -2.08 5.75
N ARG A 430 -23.20 -2.53 6.58
CA ARG A 430 -23.22 -3.89 7.14
C ARG A 430 -24.46 -4.14 8.00
N ALA A 431 -24.82 -3.20 8.88
CA ALA A 431 -26.02 -3.31 9.70
C ALA A 431 -27.29 -3.47 8.84
N MET A 432 -27.39 -2.72 7.74
CA MET A 432 -28.52 -2.80 6.81
C MET A 432 -28.56 -4.12 6.05
N LEU A 433 -27.40 -4.69 5.68
CA LEU A 433 -27.32 -6.03 5.06
C LEU A 433 -27.69 -7.15 6.05
N GLU A 434 -27.25 -7.04 7.31
CA GLU A 434 -27.43 -8.06 8.35
C GLU A 434 -28.84 -8.07 8.95
N ALA A 435 -29.40 -6.88 9.20
CA ALA A 435 -30.62 -6.68 9.99
C ALA A 435 -31.70 -5.91 9.22
N TYR A 436 -31.73 -6.06 7.90
CA TYR A 436 -32.76 -5.46 7.05
C TYR A 436 -34.18 -5.75 7.56
N THR A 437 -35.04 -4.73 7.48
CA THR A 437 -36.48 -4.88 7.70
C THR A 437 -37.25 -4.20 6.56
N PRO A 438 -38.45 -4.69 6.18
CA PRO A 438 -39.25 -4.06 5.14
C PRO A 438 -39.56 -2.57 5.40
N LYS A 439 -39.73 -2.19 6.67
CA LYS A 439 -39.99 -0.81 7.09
C LYS A 439 -38.79 0.12 6.81
N LEU A 440 -37.57 -0.36 7.07
CA LEU A 440 -36.34 0.36 6.69
C LEU A 440 -36.23 0.47 5.16
N GLY A 441 -36.59 -0.59 4.43
CA GLY A 441 -36.62 -0.56 2.96
C GLY A 441 -37.57 0.49 2.39
N GLN A 442 -38.78 0.61 2.94
CA GLN A 442 -39.74 1.66 2.54
C GLN A 442 -39.19 3.06 2.77
N GLN A 443 -38.50 3.27 3.89
CA GLN A 443 -37.90 4.56 4.22
C GLN A 443 -36.72 4.89 3.31
N LEU A 444 -35.86 3.91 3.00
CA LEU A 444 -34.78 4.09 2.02
C LEU A 444 -35.33 4.49 0.65
N ARG A 445 -36.37 3.81 0.15
CA ARG A 445 -37.03 4.20 -1.12
C ARG A 445 -37.63 5.61 -1.04
N ALA A 446 -38.21 5.98 0.10
CA ALA A 446 -38.74 7.32 0.29
C ALA A 446 -37.64 8.40 0.34
N LEU A 447 -36.44 8.07 0.82
CA LEU A 447 -35.28 8.98 0.81
C LEU A 447 -34.66 9.07 -0.59
N GLU A 448 -34.55 7.94 -1.30
CA GLU A 448 -34.15 7.90 -2.71
C GLU A 448 -35.09 8.75 -3.58
N ALA A 449 -36.41 8.62 -3.41
CA ALA A 449 -37.41 9.42 -4.12
C ALA A 449 -37.33 10.93 -3.80
N LYS A 450 -36.71 11.31 -2.67
CA LYS A 450 -36.44 12.70 -2.30
C LYS A 450 -35.11 13.22 -2.87
N GLY A 451 -34.40 12.42 -3.66
CA GLY A 451 -33.11 12.79 -4.27
C GLY A 451 -31.91 12.60 -3.35
N LEU A 452 -32.00 11.75 -2.32
CA LEU A 452 -30.84 11.44 -1.48
C LEU A 452 -29.97 10.36 -2.14
N ASP A 453 -28.90 10.76 -2.84
CA ASP A 453 -28.02 9.85 -3.60
C ASP A 453 -27.51 8.66 -2.78
N LYS A 454 -27.17 8.89 -1.49
CA LYS A 454 -26.70 7.84 -0.57
C LYS A 454 -27.76 6.78 -0.26
N ALA A 455 -29.04 7.16 -0.26
CA ALA A 455 -30.11 6.19 -0.14
C ALA A 455 -30.21 5.34 -1.41
N GLY A 456 -30.05 5.94 -2.60
CA GLY A 456 -29.99 5.23 -3.87
C GLY A 456 -28.87 4.19 -3.91
N ASP A 457 -27.66 4.56 -3.48
CA ASP A 457 -26.53 3.63 -3.37
C ASP A 457 -26.84 2.45 -2.43
N MET A 458 -27.46 2.73 -1.28
CA MET A 458 -27.85 1.69 -0.32
C MET A 458 -28.94 0.77 -0.88
N VAL A 459 -29.94 1.31 -1.58
CA VAL A 459 -30.99 0.52 -2.24
C VAL A 459 -30.36 -0.39 -3.30
N LYS A 460 -29.47 0.15 -4.16
CA LYS A 460 -28.72 -0.64 -5.15
C LYS A 460 -27.94 -1.77 -4.48
N LEU A 461 -27.23 -1.48 -3.39
CA LEU A 461 -26.48 -2.47 -2.62
C LEU A 461 -27.38 -3.59 -2.07
N LEU A 462 -28.48 -3.23 -1.40
CA LEU A 462 -29.40 -4.21 -0.80
C LEU A 462 -30.12 -5.07 -1.84
N LYS A 463 -30.45 -4.50 -3.00
CA LYS A 463 -31.01 -5.25 -4.15
C LYS A 463 -29.99 -6.21 -4.74
N THR A 464 -28.75 -5.74 -4.94
CA THR A 464 -27.65 -6.56 -5.47
C THR A 464 -27.32 -7.74 -4.55
N ALA A 465 -27.42 -7.52 -3.23
CA ALA A 465 -27.25 -8.57 -2.22
C ALA A 465 -28.46 -9.52 -2.10
N GLY A 466 -29.58 -9.25 -2.78
CA GLY A 466 -30.81 -10.05 -2.69
C GLY A 466 -31.58 -9.91 -1.37
N VAL A 467 -31.19 -8.94 -0.52
CA VAL A 467 -31.81 -8.69 0.78
C VAL A 467 -33.10 -7.87 0.62
N MET A 468 -33.10 -6.94 -0.34
CA MET A 468 -34.25 -6.11 -0.70
C MET A 468 -34.80 -6.56 -2.05
N LYS A 469 -36.10 -6.87 -2.09
CA LYS A 469 -36.82 -7.15 -3.35
C LYS A 469 -37.08 -5.84 -4.11
N ASP A 470 -37.40 -5.96 -5.40
CA ASP A 470 -37.73 -4.83 -6.26
C ASP A 470 -38.96 -4.03 -5.81
#